data_AF-A0A225NE21-F1
#
_entry.id   AF-A0A225NE21-F1
#
_cell.length_a   1.000
_cell.length_b   1.000
_cell.length_c   1.000
_cell.angle_alpha   90.00
_cell.angle_beta   90.00
_cell.angle_gamma   90.00
#
_symmetry.space_group_name_H-M   'P 1'
#
loop_
_entity.id
_entity.type
_entity.pdbx_description
1 polymer ?
#
loop_
_entity_poly.entity_id
_entity_poly.type
_entity_poly.pdbx_seq_one_letter_code
_entity_poly.pdbx_strand_id
1 'polypeptide(L)'
;MTHNLTRRALLAAAPAGGIAMMATTGGGTQYPPQAEDGPFLVDLTNRPGDVALCYPCDEIVHALAYVTADGALIYGEGNRANLGDGWRRLDPGEIEVIGRVASLHSKDRRGWFTYGSGELAG
;
A
#
# COMPACT_ATOMS: atom_id res chain seq x y z
N MET A 1 2.73 41.88 1.53
CA MET A 1 2.45 40.79 0.57
C MET A 1 3.78 40.35 -0.01
N THR A 2 4.26 39.18 0.39
CA THR A 2 5.51 38.59 -0.10
C THR A 2 5.24 37.13 -0.39
N HIS A 3 5.34 36.77 -1.67
CA HIS A 3 5.13 35.42 -2.20
C HIS A 3 6.23 34.48 -1.71
N ASN A 4 5.88 33.42 -0.98
CA ASN A 4 6.76 32.28 -0.75
C ASN A 4 6.42 31.18 -1.76
N LEU A 5 7.21 31.13 -2.83
CA LEU A 5 7.17 30.09 -3.85
C LEU A 5 7.80 28.79 -3.29
N THR A 6 6.94 27.79 -3.13
CA THR A 6 7.09 26.37 -3.51
C THR A 6 8.43 25.66 -3.21
N ARG A 7 8.41 24.81 -2.17
CA ARG A 7 9.44 23.79 -1.88
C ARG A 7 9.45 22.70 -2.95
N ARG A 8 10.28 22.86 -3.98
CA ARG A 8 10.71 21.78 -4.89
C ARG A 8 12.23 21.82 -5.01
N ALA A 9 12.89 20.95 -4.25
CA ALA A 9 14.30 20.54 -4.28
C ALA A 9 14.56 19.96 -2.87
N LEU A 10 15.12 18.77 -2.66
CA LEU A 10 16.24 18.18 -3.34
C LEU A 10 16.22 16.67 -2.99
N LEU A 11 16.25 15.79 -4.00
CA LEU A 11 16.84 14.48 -3.83
C LEU A 11 18.31 14.75 -3.42
N ALA A 12 18.64 14.54 -2.16
CA ALA A 12 20.01 14.50 -1.70
C ALA A 12 20.44 13.04 -1.63
N ALA A 13 21.33 12.67 -2.52
CA ALA A 13 22.11 11.45 -2.45
C ALA A 13 22.72 11.27 -1.04
N ALA A 14 22.64 10.07 -0.49
CA ALA A 14 23.52 9.65 0.59
C ALA A 14 24.36 8.47 0.09
N PRO A 15 25.70 8.59 0.04
CA PRO A 15 26.61 7.49 -0.30
C PRO A 15 26.73 6.52 0.88
N ALA A 16 27.20 5.30 0.54
CA ALA A 16 27.44 4.19 1.43
C ALA A 16 28.26 4.55 2.70
N GLY A 17 27.79 4.08 3.85
CA GLY A 17 28.51 4.12 5.12
C GLY A 17 27.60 3.61 6.23
N GLY A 18 27.92 2.45 6.80
CA GLY A 18 26.99 1.62 7.57
C GLY A 18 26.42 2.29 8.82
N ILE A 19 25.18 1.92 9.14
CA ILE A 19 24.61 2.09 10.48
C ILE A 19 23.89 0.78 10.85
N ALA A 20 24.36 0.24 11.98
CA ALA A 20 23.82 -0.79 12.85
C ALA A 20 22.49 -1.45 12.47
N MET A 21 22.52 -2.79 12.40
CA MET A 21 21.35 -3.60 12.70
C MET A 21 20.94 -3.34 14.16
N MET A 22 19.87 -2.56 14.36
CA MET A 22 19.06 -2.68 15.56
C MET A 22 17.95 -3.68 15.27
N ALA A 23 18.09 -4.87 15.83
CA ALA A 23 16.95 -5.74 16.05
C ALA A 23 15.99 -5.00 16.99
N THR A 24 14.90 -4.48 16.43
CA THR A 24 13.74 -4.08 17.23
C THR A 24 12.85 -5.30 17.39
N THR A 25 12.80 -5.76 18.63
CA THR A 25 11.78 -6.62 19.20
C THR A 25 10.36 -6.21 18.78
N GLY A 26 9.48 -7.20 18.67
CA GLY A 26 8.07 -7.03 18.35
C GLY A 26 7.41 -5.87 19.10
N GLY A 27 6.79 -5.01 18.31
CA GLY A 27 5.90 -3.93 18.69
C GLY A 27 5.20 -3.56 17.39
N GLY A 28 3.87 -3.53 17.40
CA GLY A 28 3.07 -3.23 16.21
C GLY A 28 3.65 -2.00 15.51
N THR A 29 3.78 -2.08 14.19
CA THR A 29 4.16 -0.94 13.35
C THR A 29 3.11 0.15 13.55
N GLN A 30 3.37 1.06 14.49
CA GLN A 30 2.63 2.30 14.59
C GLN A 30 3.12 3.17 13.44
N TYR A 31 2.43 3.07 12.31
CA TYR A 31 2.64 3.93 11.15
C TYR A 31 2.58 5.40 11.61
N PRO A 32 3.50 6.28 11.13
CA PRO A 32 3.42 7.70 11.43
C PRO A 32 2.02 8.22 11.05
N PRO A 33 1.47 9.23 11.74
CA PRO A 33 0.13 9.75 11.47
C PRO A 33 0.06 10.11 9.99
N GLN A 34 -0.64 9.28 9.22
CA GLN A 34 -0.85 9.46 7.80
C GLN A 34 -1.60 10.79 7.66
N ALA A 35 -1.19 11.63 6.70
CA ALA A 35 -2.11 12.67 6.25
C ALA A 35 -3.39 11.93 5.85
N GLU A 36 -4.52 12.22 6.49
CA GLU A 36 -5.73 11.38 6.42
C GLU A 36 -6.20 11.13 4.98
N ASP A 37 -5.77 11.98 4.03
CA ASP A 37 -6.11 11.90 2.59
C ASP A 37 -4.91 11.56 1.67
N GLY A 38 -3.72 11.33 2.21
CA GLY A 38 -2.49 11.12 1.44
C GLY A 38 -2.23 9.66 1.06
N PRO A 39 -1.47 9.39 -0.01
CA PRO A 39 -1.08 8.03 -0.33
C PRO A 39 -0.19 7.42 0.77
N PHE A 40 -0.33 6.12 0.99
CA PHE A 40 0.38 5.39 2.05
C PHE A 40 0.91 4.04 1.55
N LEU A 41 1.89 3.50 2.29
CA LEU A 41 2.50 2.20 2.01
C LEU A 41 2.00 1.16 3.02
N VAL A 42 1.72 -0.05 2.56
CA VAL A 42 1.33 -1.19 3.39
C VAL A 42 2.13 -2.43 2.99
N ASP A 43 2.67 -3.14 3.98
CA ASP A 43 3.24 -4.48 3.80
C ASP A 43 2.11 -5.50 3.64
N LEU A 44 2.15 -6.31 2.59
CA LEU A 44 1.06 -7.23 2.26
C LEU A 44 1.15 -8.53 3.06
N THR A 45 0.11 -8.85 3.84
CA THR A 45 0.11 -10.04 4.71
C THR A 45 0.01 -11.35 3.94
N ASN A 46 -0.74 -11.37 2.84
CA ASN A 46 -0.84 -12.53 1.95
C ASN A 46 0.25 -12.59 0.86
N ARG A 47 1.18 -11.62 0.84
CA ARG A 47 2.35 -11.59 -0.05
C ARG A 47 3.60 -11.08 0.70
N PRO A 48 4.22 -11.90 1.56
CA PRO A 48 5.37 -11.47 2.35
C PRO A 48 6.53 -10.97 1.49
N GLY A 49 7.03 -9.78 1.80
CA GLY A 49 8.11 -9.12 1.05
C GLY A 49 7.63 -8.13 -0.01
N ASP A 50 6.32 -8.09 -0.26
CA ASP A 50 5.70 -7.11 -1.15
C ASP A 50 5.05 -5.96 -0.37
N VAL A 51 5.09 -4.78 -0.98
CA VAL A 51 4.53 -3.53 -0.46
C VAL A 51 3.59 -2.92 -1.48
N ALA A 52 2.42 -2.47 -1.02
CA ALA A 52 1.46 -1.74 -1.84
C ALA A 52 1.52 -0.23 -1.54
N LEU A 53 1.59 0.58 -2.60
CA LEU A 53 1.27 2.01 -2.53
C LEU A 53 -0.24 2.16 -2.73
N CYS A 54 -0.92 2.77 -1.77
CA CYS A 54 -2.37 2.88 -1.73
C CYS A 54 -2.83 4.33 -1.64
N TYR A 55 -4.01 4.62 -2.18
CA TYR A 55 -4.78 5.82 -1.85
C TYR A 55 -5.91 5.42 -0.87
N PRO A 56 -6.19 6.23 0.17
CA PRO A 56 -7.26 5.96 1.12
C PRO A 56 -8.59 5.70 0.41
N CYS A 57 -9.27 4.63 0.81
CA CYS A 57 -10.55 4.21 0.24
C CYS A 57 -11.21 3.22 1.20
N ASP A 58 -12.47 3.46 1.53
CA ASP A 58 -13.30 2.69 2.47
C ASP A 58 -14.34 1.79 1.77
N GLU A 59 -14.42 1.86 0.43
CA GLU A 59 -15.35 1.08 -0.38
C GLU A 59 -14.77 0.53 -1.67
N ILE A 60 -15.32 -0.61 -2.12
CA ILE A 60 -14.98 -1.22 -3.40
C ILE A 60 -15.91 -0.64 -4.48
N VAL A 61 -15.36 0.22 -5.34
CA VAL A 61 -16.12 0.95 -6.37
C VAL A 61 -15.93 0.42 -7.80
N HIS A 62 -14.72 -0.07 -8.11
CA HIS A 62 -14.32 -0.45 -9.46
C HIS A 62 -13.61 -1.78 -9.44
N ALA A 63 -13.50 -2.43 -10.60
CA ALA A 63 -12.70 -3.64 -10.81
C ALA A 63 -11.21 -3.30 -10.66
N LEU A 64 -10.69 -3.36 -9.44
CA LEU A 64 -9.34 -2.94 -9.06
C LEU A 64 -8.77 -3.80 -7.91
N ALA A 65 -7.50 -3.60 -7.62
CA ALA A 65 -6.85 -4.12 -6.43
C ALA A 65 -7.05 -3.21 -5.19
N TYR A 66 -7.30 -3.81 -4.05
CA TYR A 66 -7.53 -3.15 -2.76
C TYR A 66 -6.70 -3.80 -1.65
N VAL A 67 -6.46 -3.04 -0.58
CA VAL A 67 -5.86 -3.53 0.66
C VAL A 67 -6.91 -3.48 1.77
N THR A 68 -7.07 -4.58 2.47
CA THR A 68 -7.96 -4.73 3.61
C THR A 68 -7.31 -4.24 4.90
N ALA A 69 -8.11 -4.00 5.96
CA ALA A 69 -7.62 -3.53 7.24
C ALA A 69 -6.60 -4.48 7.91
N ASP A 70 -6.67 -5.78 7.61
CA ASP A 70 -5.69 -6.79 8.02
C ASP A 70 -4.47 -6.90 7.09
N GLY A 71 -4.33 -5.98 6.13
CA GLY A 71 -3.18 -5.86 5.23
C GLY A 71 -3.16 -6.86 4.07
N ALA A 72 -4.26 -7.57 3.80
CA ALA A 72 -4.32 -8.49 2.66
C ALA A 72 -4.60 -7.73 1.35
N LEU A 73 -3.95 -8.19 0.26
CA LEU A 73 -4.30 -7.75 -1.09
C LEU A 73 -5.50 -8.54 -1.60
N ILE A 74 -6.53 -7.84 -2.06
CA ILE A 74 -7.71 -8.44 -2.69
C ILE A 74 -7.98 -7.80 -4.05
N TYR A 75 -8.80 -8.46 -4.87
CA TYR A 75 -9.39 -7.86 -6.04
C TYR A 75 -10.88 -7.69 -5.84
N GLY A 76 -11.41 -6.50 -6.06
CA GLY A 76 -12.79 -6.16 -5.77
C GLY A 76 -13.48 -5.52 -6.97
N GLU A 77 -14.79 -5.65 -7.06
CA GLU A 77 -15.65 -4.91 -7.98
C GLU A 77 -17.07 -4.77 -7.38
N GLY A 78 -17.46 -3.56 -6.99
CA GLY A 78 -18.74 -3.33 -6.30
C GLY A 78 -18.89 -4.22 -5.07
N ASN A 79 -19.90 -5.10 -5.06
CA ASN A 79 -20.19 -6.00 -3.94
C ASN A 79 -19.61 -7.41 -4.08
N ARG A 80 -18.59 -7.61 -4.92
CA ARG A 80 -17.88 -8.88 -5.04
C ARG A 80 -16.37 -8.69 -4.90
N ALA A 81 -15.71 -9.74 -4.41
CA ALA A 81 -14.26 -9.78 -4.35
C ALA A 81 -13.72 -11.18 -4.64
N ASN A 82 -12.45 -11.23 -5.01
CA ASN A 82 -11.63 -12.42 -5.07
C ASN A 82 -10.57 -12.35 -3.97
N LEU A 83 -10.67 -13.28 -3.01
CA LEU A 83 -9.81 -13.36 -1.82
C LEU A 83 -8.71 -14.42 -1.96
N GLY A 84 -8.56 -15.00 -3.16
CA GLY A 84 -7.63 -16.09 -3.46
C GLY A 84 -8.31 -17.42 -3.80
N ASP A 85 -9.60 -17.57 -3.51
CA ASP A 85 -10.43 -18.76 -3.77
C ASP A 85 -11.41 -18.60 -4.95
N GLY A 86 -11.44 -17.41 -5.56
CA GLY A 86 -12.32 -17.08 -6.67
C GLY A 86 -13.24 -15.90 -6.36
N TRP A 87 -13.98 -15.44 -7.37
CA TRP A 87 -14.90 -14.33 -7.21
C TRP A 87 -16.18 -14.76 -6.49
N ARG A 88 -16.52 -14.05 -5.41
CA ARG A 88 -17.79 -14.23 -4.70
C ARG A 88 -18.38 -12.90 -4.27
N ARG A 89 -19.69 -12.91 -3.99
CA ARG A 89 -20.37 -11.77 -3.38
C ARG A 89 -19.93 -11.62 -1.92
N LEU A 90 -19.91 -10.37 -1.48
CA LEU A 90 -19.65 -9.98 -0.11
C LEU A 90 -20.95 -9.59 0.58
N ASP A 91 -21.10 -10.01 1.83
CA ASP A 91 -22.11 -9.43 2.71
C ASP A 91 -21.64 -8.05 3.21
N PRO A 92 -22.57 -7.13 3.54
CA PRO A 92 -22.20 -5.82 4.06
C PRO A 92 -21.33 -5.92 5.32
N GLY A 93 -20.18 -5.24 5.32
CA GLY A 93 -19.24 -5.25 6.45
C GLY A 93 -18.42 -6.53 6.61
N GLU A 94 -18.52 -7.47 5.67
CA GLU A 94 -17.71 -8.69 5.70
C GLU A 94 -16.21 -8.41 5.57
N ILE A 95 -15.86 -7.35 4.82
CA ILE A 95 -14.49 -6.91 4.60
C ILE A 95 -14.43 -5.41 4.77
N GLU A 96 -13.40 -4.95 5.48
CA GLU A 96 -13.03 -3.54 5.58
C GLU A 96 -11.82 -3.28 4.68
N VAL A 97 -12.00 -2.42 3.67
CA VAL A 97 -10.89 -1.92 2.84
C VAL A 97 -10.39 -0.61 3.43
N ILE A 98 -9.07 -0.42 3.36
CA ILE A 98 -8.41 0.81 3.84
C ILE A 98 -7.78 1.60 2.69
N GLY A 99 -7.59 0.96 1.54
CA GLY A 99 -7.00 1.64 0.40
C GLY A 99 -7.15 0.92 -0.93
N ARG A 100 -7.23 1.72 -1.98
CA ARG A 100 -7.13 1.29 -3.37
C ARG A 100 -5.66 1.28 -3.77
N VAL A 101 -5.20 0.16 -4.32
CA VAL A 101 -3.81 0.01 -4.74
C VAL A 101 -3.53 0.85 -5.98
N ALA A 102 -2.44 1.61 -5.96
CA ALA A 102 -1.90 2.30 -7.13
C ALA A 102 -0.81 1.44 -7.80
N SER A 103 0.11 0.90 -6.99
CA SER A 103 1.22 0.08 -7.47
C SER A 103 1.69 -0.94 -6.43
N LEU A 104 2.22 -2.06 -6.94
CA LEU A 104 2.82 -3.13 -6.15
C LEU A 104 4.33 -3.13 -6.36
N HIS A 105 5.05 -3.22 -5.25
CA HIS A 105 6.50 -3.22 -5.21
C HIS A 105 7.00 -4.46 -4.49
N SER A 106 8.12 -5.01 -4.97
CA SER A 106 8.85 -6.07 -4.28
C SER A 106 10.30 -5.66 -4.12
N LYS A 107 10.94 -6.19 -3.09
CA LYS A 107 12.37 -5.98 -2.85
C LYS A 107 13.12 -7.29 -3.03
N ASP A 108 14.03 -7.32 -4.00
CA ASP A 108 14.96 -8.42 -4.18
C ASP A 108 16.41 -7.98 -3.87
N ARG A 109 17.38 -8.83 -4.24
CA ARG A 109 18.81 -8.56 -4.08
C ARG A 109 19.31 -7.37 -4.92
N ARG A 110 18.57 -6.95 -5.95
CA ARG A 110 18.91 -5.85 -6.87
C ARG A 110 18.28 -4.53 -6.45
N GLY A 111 17.25 -4.58 -5.60
CA GLY A 111 16.62 -3.40 -5.02
C GLY A 111 15.10 -3.49 -5.07
N TRP A 112 14.45 -2.32 -5.01
CA TRP A 112 13.01 -2.21 -5.17
C TRP A 112 12.63 -2.18 -6.64
N PHE A 113 11.61 -2.93 -7.02
CA PHE A 113 11.02 -2.86 -8.35
C PHE A 113 9.50 -2.88 -8.28
N THR A 114 8.86 -2.15 -9.19
CA THR A 114 7.41 -2.15 -9.39
C THR A 114 7.06 -3.27 -10.36
N TYR A 115 6.08 -4.11 -10.03
CA TYR A 115 5.72 -5.25 -10.87
C TYR A 115 4.22 -5.34 -11.20
N GLY A 116 3.38 -4.47 -10.61
CA GLY A 116 1.97 -4.40 -10.93
C GLY A 116 1.40 -3.01 -10.66
N SER A 117 0.33 -2.67 -11.38
CA SER A 117 -0.54 -1.54 -11.06
C SER A 117 -1.86 -2.05 -10.49
N GLY A 118 -2.53 -1.25 -9.67
CA GLY A 118 -3.85 -1.61 -9.13
C GLY A 118 -4.96 -1.64 -10.17
N GLU A 119 -4.68 -1.22 -11.40
CA GLU A 119 -5.57 -1.35 -12.58
C GLU A 119 -5.61 -2.77 -13.14
N LEU A 120 -4.73 -3.67 -12.69
CA LEU A 120 -4.68 -5.06 -13.16
C LEU A 120 -5.59 -5.97 -12.34
N ALA A 121 -6.90 -5.80 -12.48
CA ALA A 121 -7.86 -6.89 -12.23
C ALA A 121 -9.21 -6.62 -12.89
N GLY A 122 -9.38 -7.22 -14.06
CA GLY A 122 -10.60 -7.20 -14.87
C GLY A 122 -10.26 -7.45 -16.32
#